data_AF-A0A8H4L5G0-F1
#
_entry.id   AF-A0A8H4L5G0-F1
#
_cell.length_a   1.000
_cell.length_b   1.000
_cell.length_c   1.000
_cell.angle_alpha   90.00
_cell.angle_beta   90.00
_cell.angle_gamma   90.00
#
_symmetry.space_group_name_H-M   'P 1'
#
loop_
_entity.id
_entity.type
_entity.pdbx_description
1 polymer ?
#
loop_
_entity_poly.entity_id
_entity_poly.type
_entity_poly.pdbx_seq_one_letter_code
_entity_poly.pdbx_strand_id
1 'polypeptide(L)'
;MTDGIQIQEMPVSSAIMSPWTKQVVIHNGKIRCKGWAYSGGGRWPERVELSADGGFNWYTIPVENLSKKRRWTWRIWEYELPCDVEGWVEIFCRCWDNSLNTQPPNVRTAWNWGLHVTSSCHRISVYSVNKSRPVTEARLAEFEKAGIPFGPITVPLAFPSQTWDNYEKYWNEHDPRDAEDD
;
A
#
# COMPACT_ATOMS: atom_id res chain seq x y z
N MET A 1 -8.44 -13.81 37.35
CA MET A 1 -7.86 -13.33 36.07
C MET A 1 -7.30 -11.95 36.35
N THR A 2 -6.08 -11.90 36.86
CA THR A 2 -5.42 -10.66 37.31
C THR A 2 -3.93 -10.67 36.95
N ASP A 3 -3.48 -11.62 36.13
CA ASP A 3 -2.07 -11.84 35.79
C ASP A 3 -1.54 -10.87 34.72
N GLY A 4 -2.32 -9.82 34.40
CA GLY A 4 -1.94 -8.79 33.45
C GLY A 4 -1.08 -7.71 34.10
N ILE A 5 0.00 -7.32 33.43
CA ILE A 5 0.80 -6.17 33.84
C ILE A 5 0.06 -4.89 33.41
N GLN A 6 -0.02 -3.90 34.30
CA GLN A 6 -0.63 -2.61 33.99
C GLN A 6 0.14 -1.90 32.87
N ILE A 7 -0.59 -1.39 31.89
CA ILE A 7 -0.01 -0.63 30.77
C ILE A 7 0.45 0.74 31.31
N GLN A 8 1.74 1.01 31.18
CA GLN A 8 2.35 2.30 31.55
C GLN A 8 2.84 3.00 30.29
N GLU A 9 3.98 2.55 29.75
CA GLU A 9 4.55 3.05 28.50
C GLU A 9 3.98 2.28 27.30
N MET A 10 3.65 3.00 26.23
CA MET A 10 3.23 2.40 24.97
C MET A 10 4.45 1.97 24.13
N PRO A 11 4.39 0.81 23.45
CA PRO A 11 5.44 0.42 22.51
C PRO A 11 5.46 1.33 21.28
N VAL A 12 6.48 1.17 20.45
CA VAL A 12 6.59 1.83 19.16
C VAL A 12 5.41 1.47 18.26
N SER A 13 4.85 2.45 17.56
CA SER A 13 3.72 2.29 16.65
C SER A 13 3.82 3.26 15.48
N SER A 14 3.33 2.86 14.31
CA SER A 14 3.23 3.71 13.14
C SER A 14 2.05 3.33 12.27
N ALA A 15 1.50 4.32 11.56
CA ALA A 15 0.40 4.11 10.64
C ALA A 15 0.50 5.02 9.41
N ILE A 16 0.16 4.43 8.27
CA ILE A 16 -0.12 5.13 7.01
C ILE A 16 -1.47 5.85 7.13
N MET A 17 -1.50 7.13 6.78
CA MET A 17 -2.71 7.97 6.70
C MET A 17 -3.19 8.18 5.25
N SER A 18 -2.27 8.15 4.29
CA SER A 18 -2.56 8.26 2.86
C SER A 18 -1.51 7.43 2.10
N PRO A 19 -1.90 6.66 1.06
CA PRO A 19 -3.26 6.44 0.56
C PRO A 19 -4.17 5.67 1.53
N TRP A 20 -5.47 5.65 1.25
CA TRP A 20 -6.45 4.86 2.03
C TRP A 20 -6.48 3.40 1.57
N THR A 21 -6.89 2.52 2.48
CA THR A 21 -7.12 1.12 2.13
C THR A 21 -8.20 1.02 1.05
N LYS A 22 -7.96 0.18 0.06
CA LYS A 22 -8.76 -0.05 -1.16
C LYS A 22 -8.87 1.15 -2.11
N GLN A 23 -8.03 2.17 -1.95
CA GLN A 23 -7.97 3.29 -2.88
C GLN A 23 -7.28 2.89 -4.18
N VAL A 24 -7.80 3.38 -5.30
CA VAL A 24 -7.12 3.34 -6.60
C VAL A 24 -6.10 4.47 -6.66
N VAL A 25 -4.84 4.13 -6.89
CA VAL A 25 -3.73 5.09 -6.95
C VAL A 25 -3.15 5.05 -8.35
N ILE A 26 -3.36 6.14 -9.08
CA ILE A 26 -2.74 6.37 -10.39
C ILE A 26 -1.41 7.07 -10.16
N HIS A 27 -0.31 6.46 -10.57
CA HIS A 27 1.04 6.98 -10.34
C HIS A 27 1.98 6.76 -11.52
N ASN A 28 3.15 7.41 -11.48
CA ASN A 28 4.20 7.30 -12.49
C ASN A 28 5.41 6.58 -11.88
N GLY A 29 5.24 5.32 -11.47
CA GLY A 29 6.26 4.51 -10.78
C GLY A 29 6.53 4.81 -9.29
N LYS A 30 5.90 5.84 -8.69
CA LYS A 30 6.02 6.13 -7.25
C LYS A 30 4.70 6.49 -6.59
N ILE A 31 4.41 5.91 -5.43
CA ILE A 31 3.21 6.19 -4.64
C ILE A 31 3.56 7.13 -3.48
N ARG A 32 2.93 8.31 -3.46
CA ARG A 32 3.07 9.27 -2.35
C ARG A 32 2.34 8.76 -1.12
N CYS A 33 3.11 8.38 -0.11
CA CYS A 33 2.61 7.91 1.18
C CYS A 33 2.83 8.97 2.26
N LYS A 34 1.87 9.10 3.18
CA LYS A 34 1.97 9.94 4.37
C LYS A 34 1.53 9.16 5.59
N GLY A 35 2.10 9.47 6.74
CA GLY A 35 1.66 8.87 7.98
C GLY A 35 2.35 9.44 9.20
N TRP A 36 2.17 8.72 10.31
CA TRP A 36 2.77 9.06 11.60
C TRP A 36 3.48 7.86 12.21
N ALA A 37 4.40 8.15 13.11
CA ALA A 37 5.09 7.20 13.96
C ALA A 37 5.19 7.77 15.37
N TYR A 38 5.17 6.90 16.38
CA TYR A 38 5.18 7.25 17.79
C TYR A 38 5.88 6.17 18.61
N SER A 39 6.43 6.55 19.76
CA SER A 39 6.90 5.62 20.78
C SER A 39 6.63 6.21 22.17
N GLY A 40 6.20 5.37 23.11
CA GLY A 40 5.96 5.77 24.50
C GLY A 40 7.26 5.94 25.31
N GLY A 41 7.12 6.29 26.59
CA GLY A 41 8.26 6.40 27.51
C GLY A 41 9.26 7.53 27.20
N GLY A 42 8.84 8.54 26.43
CA GLY A 42 9.68 9.68 26.06
C GLY A 42 10.69 9.37 24.97
N ARG A 43 10.62 8.15 24.41
CA ARG A 43 11.34 7.70 23.23
C ARG A 43 10.79 8.39 22.00
N TRP A 44 11.59 8.42 20.93
CA TRP A 44 11.18 9.01 19.67
C TRP A 44 11.43 8.05 18.51
N PRO A 45 10.58 8.07 17.47
CA PRO A 45 10.84 7.39 16.21
C PRO A 45 12.15 7.87 15.59
N GLU A 46 13.10 6.96 15.41
CA GLU A 46 14.41 7.24 14.83
C GLU A 46 14.39 6.96 13.32
N ARG A 47 13.83 5.80 12.91
CA ARG A 47 13.73 5.37 11.52
C ARG A 47 12.33 4.86 11.21
N VAL A 48 11.78 5.25 10.05
CA VAL A 48 10.52 4.72 9.53
C VAL A 48 10.80 4.11 8.16
N GLU A 49 10.23 2.94 7.94
CA GLU A 49 10.40 2.14 6.73
C GLU A 49 9.03 1.84 6.12
N LEU A 50 8.99 1.85 4.80
CA LEU A 50 7.82 1.48 4.01
C LEU A 50 8.17 0.34 3.07
N SER A 51 7.20 -0.53 2.83
CA SER A 51 7.32 -1.63 1.87
C SER A 51 6.11 -1.59 0.94
N ALA A 52 6.31 -1.85 -0.35
CA ALA A 52 5.24 -1.91 -1.35
C ALA A 52 4.85 -3.35 -1.75
N ASP A 53 5.57 -4.34 -1.22
CA ASP A 53 5.51 -5.74 -1.63
C ASP A 53 5.02 -6.68 -0.53
N GLY A 54 4.38 -6.16 0.52
CA GLY A 54 3.91 -6.99 1.63
C GLY A 54 4.93 -7.22 2.75
N GLY A 55 6.00 -6.43 2.80
CA GLY A 55 7.01 -6.47 3.86
C GLY A 55 8.27 -7.28 3.53
N PHE A 56 8.51 -7.62 2.25
CA PHE A 56 9.74 -8.30 1.84
C PHE A 56 10.88 -7.30 1.63
N ASN A 57 10.65 -6.23 0.88
CA ASN A 57 11.62 -5.16 0.65
C ASN A 57 11.20 -3.88 1.38
N TRP A 58 12.14 -3.25 2.08
CA TRP A 58 11.91 -2.07 2.91
C TRP A 58 12.70 -0.87 2.41
N TYR A 59 12.00 0.24 2.23
CA TYR A 59 12.56 1.54 1.85
C TYR A 59 12.58 2.45 3.07
N THR A 60 13.77 2.92 3.42
CA THR A 60 13.94 3.85 4.54
C THR A 60 13.52 5.25 4.10
N ILE A 61 12.68 5.91 4.90
CA ILE A 61 12.31 7.30 4.69
C ILE A 61 13.51 8.20 5.04
N PRO A 62 13.95 9.10 4.15
CA PRO A 62 15.02 10.05 4.43
C PRO A 62 14.70 10.94 5.64
N VAL A 63 15.73 11.36 6.37
CA VAL A 63 15.57 12.12 7.62
C VAL A 63 14.93 13.49 7.38
N GLU A 64 15.17 14.05 6.20
CA GLU A 64 14.66 15.33 5.73
C GLU A 64 13.12 15.33 5.60
N ASN A 65 12.56 14.15 5.31
CA ASN A 65 11.13 13.94 5.12
C ASN A 65 10.38 13.60 6.41
N LEU A 66 11.09 13.49 7.53
CA LEU A 66 10.52 13.26 8.85
C LEU A 66 10.42 14.59 9.61
N SER A 67 9.33 14.79 10.35
CA SER A 67 9.21 15.97 11.21
C SER A 67 10.29 16.04 12.27
N LYS A 68 10.52 17.23 12.84
CA LYS A 68 11.53 17.45 13.88
C LYS A 68 11.39 16.45 15.04
N LYS A 69 12.53 15.94 15.51
CA LYS A 69 12.60 15.05 16.67
C LYS A 69 12.19 15.83 17.93
N ARG A 70 11.27 15.27 18.69
CA ARG A 70 10.76 15.81 19.96
C ARG A 70 10.36 14.65 20.85
N ARG A 71 10.52 14.81 22.16
CA ARG A 71 10.03 13.83 23.14
C ARG A 71 8.51 14.00 23.28
N TRP A 72 7.81 12.89 23.54
CA TRP A 72 6.36 12.87 23.81
C TRP A 72 5.46 13.29 22.66
N THR A 73 6.00 13.49 21.45
CA THR A 73 5.23 13.83 20.25
C THR A 73 5.41 12.75 19.21
N TRP A 74 4.36 12.49 18.42
CA TRP A 74 4.52 11.73 17.19
C TRP A 74 5.48 12.41 16.21
N ARG A 75 6.02 11.64 15.27
CA ARG A 75 6.69 12.17 14.08
C ARG A 75 5.81 11.88 12.88
N ILE A 76 5.57 12.89 12.06
CA ILE A 76 4.93 12.72 10.76
C ILE A 76 6.01 12.46 9.72
N TRP A 77 5.63 11.71 8.69
CA TRP A 77 6.51 11.37 7.59
C TRP A 77 5.76 11.46 6.26
N GLU A 78 6.51 11.74 5.21
CA GLU A 78 6.02 11.76 3.83
C GLU A 78 7.07 11.15 2.91
N TYR A 79 6.67 10.22 2.05
CA TYR A 79 7.64 9.53 1.19
C TYR A 79 7.02 9.12 -0.14
N GLU A 80 7.79 9.27 -1.22
CA GLU A 80 7.44 8.74 -2.54
C GLU A 80 7.98 7.31 -2.64
N LEU A 81 7.13 6.34 -2.32
CA LEU A 81 7.47 4.92 -2.32
C LEU A 81 7.59 4.41 -3.76
N PRO A 82 8.76 3.89 -4.20
CA PRO A 82 8.88 3.25 -5.49
C PRO A 82 7.93 2.05 -5.59
N CYS A 83 7.12 2.01 -6.64
CA CYS A 83 6.17 0.93 -6.89
C CYS A 83 6.06 0.73 -8.40
N ASP A 84 6.67 -0.34 -8.92
CA ASP A 84 6.59 -0.69 -10.34
C ASP A 84 5.41 -1.63 -10.64
N VAL A 85 5.01 -2.43 -9.65
CA VAL A 85 3.94 -3.42 -9.76
C VAL A 85 2.57 -2.77 -9.93
N GLU A 86 1.75 -3.33 -10.81
CA GLU A 86 0.38 -2.91 -11.07
C GLU A 86 -0.62 -3.92 -10.47
N GLY A 87 -1.82 -3.45 -10.14
CA GLY A 87 -2.87 -4.27 -9.53
C GLY A 87 -2.93 -4.10 -8.01
N TRP A 88 -3.39 -5.13 -7.31
CA TRP A 88 -3.51 -5.09 -5.84
C TRP A 88 -2.15 -5.24 -5.17
N VAL A 89 -1.73 -4.20 -4.47
CA VAL A 89 -0.45 -4.15 -3.74
C VAL A 89 -0.67 -3.87 -2.27
N GLU A 90 0.21 -4.39 -1.43
CA GLU A 90 0.15 -4.19 0.02
C GLU A 90 1.27 -3.27 0.49
N ILE A 91 0.89 -2.12 1.03
CA ILE A 91 1.84 -1.17 1.60
C ILE A 91 1.91 -1.39 3.10
N PHE A 92 3.12 -1.66 3.59
CA PHE A 92 3.42 -1.83 5.01
C PHE A 92 4.21 -0.64 5.53
N CYS A 93 3.98 -0.29 6.80
CA CYS A 93 4.76 0.70 7.53
C CYS A 93 5.30 0.13 8.83
N ARG A 94 6.61 0.29 9.05
CA ARG A 94 7.32 -0.12 10.25
C ARG A 94 8.17 1.03 10.79
N CYS A 95 8.21 1.15 12.11
CA CYS A 95 9.02 2.13 12.81
C CYS A 95 10.07 1.46 13.73
N TRP A 96 11.20 2.14 13.88
CA TRP A 96 12.26 1.87 14.84
C TRP A 96 12.43 3.07 15.78
N ASP A 97 12.40 2.83 17.09
CA ASP A 97 12.66 3.88 18.08
C ASP A 97 14.17 4.04 18.37
N ASN A 98 14.51 5.03 19.20
CA ASN A 98 15.90 5.29 19.63
C ASN A 98 16.51 4.19 20.51
N SER A 99 15.70 3.26 21.02
CA SER A 99 16.12 2.11 21.84
C SER A 99 16.09 0.80 21.04
N LEU A 100 16.01 0.89 19.70
CA LEU A 100 15.96 -0.24 18.76
C LEU A 100 14.75 -1.17 18.92
N ASN A 101 13.67 -0.71 19.54
CA ASN A 101 12.40 -1.42 19.50
C ASN A 101 11.76 -1.27 18.12
N THR A 102 11.10 -2.32 17.65
CA THR A 102 10.38 -2.34 16.39
C THR A 102 9.03 -3.03 16.53
N GLN A 103 8.25 -2.99 15.46
CA GLN A 103 6.90 -3.53 15.40
C GLN A 103 6.89 -4.96 14.86
N PRO A 104 6.03 -5.85 15.39
CA PRO A 104 5.82 -7.16 14.79
C PRO A 104 5.17 -7.01 13.40
N PRO A 105 5.52 -7.85 12.41
CA PRO A 105 5.00 -7.72 11.05
C PRO A 105 3.50 -8.03 10.96
N ASN A 106 3.02 -8.99 11.76
CA ASN A 106 1.65 -9.47 11.69
C ASN A 106 0.90 -9.29 13.01
N VAL A 107 -0.39 -8.94 12.93
CA VAL A 107 -1.29 -8.79 14.09
C VAL A 107 -1.34 -10.08 14.91
N ARG A 108 -1.34 -11.25 14.24
CA ARG A 108 -1.41 -12.56 14.89
C ARG A 108 -0.29 -12.78 15.92
N THR A 109 0.89 -12.21 15.71
CA THR A 109 2.03 -12.35 16.62
C THR A 109 1.84 -11.55 17.91
N ALA A 110 1.09 -10.45 17.88
CA ALA A 110 0.83 -9.58 19.03
C ALA A 110 -0.61 -9.70 19.56
N TRP A 111 -1.36 -10.70 19.08
CA TRP A 111 -2.76 -10.85 19.42
C TRP A 111 -2.91 -11.27 20.89
N ASN A 112 -3.86 -10.63 21.58
CA ASN A 112 -4.32 -11.01 22.90
C ASN A 112 -5.82 -10.77 22.99
N TRP A 113 -6.49 -11.46 23.94
CA TRP A 113 -7.95 -11.41 24.08
C TRP A 113 -8.50 -10.00 24.31
N GLY A 114 -7.77 -9.15 25.04
CA GLY A 114 -8.18 -7.76 25.30
C GLY A 114 -7.96 -6.80 24.12
N LEU A 115 -7.30 -7.27 23.05
CA LEU A 115 -6.91 -6.48 21.87
C LEU A 115 -6.06 -5.25 22.19
N HIS A 116 -5.55 -5.13 23.42
CA HIS A 116 -4.74 -4.01 23.88
C HIS A 116 -3.32 -4.11 23.31
N VAL A 117 -2.66 -2.96 23.13
CA VAL A 117 -1.23 -2.88 22.79
C VAL A 117 -0.88 -3.61 21.47
N THR A 118 -1.85 -3.71 20.56
CA THR A 118 -1.65 -4.25 19.22
C THR A 118 -0.92 -3.22 18.35
N SER A 119 0.42 -3.33 18.30
CA SER A 119 1.33 -2.39 17.64
C SER A 119 2.00 -2.95 16.38
N SER A 120 1.39 -3.96 15.74
CA SER A 120 1.93 -4.53 14.51
C SER A 120 2.07 -3.49 13.39
N CYS A 121 2.92 -3.79 12.41
CA CYS A 121 3.10 -2.97 11.21
C CYS A 121 1.73 -2.67 10.57
N HIS A 122 1.44 -1.38 10.31
CA HIS A 122 0.20 -1.01 9.65
C HIS A 122 0.28 -1.43 8.18
N ARG A 123 -0.75 -2.13 7.71
CA ARG A 123 -0.88 -2.64 6.35
C ARG A 123 -2.12 -2.03 5.69
N ILE A 124 -1.95 -1.50 4.48
CA ILE A 124 -3.04 -1.09 3.60
C ILE A 124 -2.94 -1.83 2.26
N SER A 125 -4.08 -2.17 1.67
CA SER A 125 -4.13 -2.72 0.31
C SER A 125 -4.55 -1.59 -0.63
N VAL A 126 -3.82 -1.34 -1.72
CA VAL A 126 -4.17 -0.32 -2.71
C VAL A 126 -4.16 -0.91 -4.11
N TYR A 127 -4.94 -0.32 -5.01
CA TYR A 127 -4.92 -0.70 -6.41
C TYR A 127 -4.01 0.24 -7.20
N SER A 128 -2.84 -0.29 -7.55
CA SER A 128 -1.74 0.39 -8.23
C SER A 128 -1.99 0.45 -9.74
N VAL A 129 -2.02 1.65 -10.31
CA VAL A 129 -2.15 1.90 -11.75
C VAL A 129 -0.96 2.72 -12.21
N ASN A 130 -0.05 2.10 -12.96
CA ASN A 130 1.20 2.73 -13.35
C ASN A 130 1.10 3.33 -14.77
N LYS A 131 1.06 4.66 -14.84
CA LYS A 131 1.03 5.42 -16.11
C LYS A 131 2.33 5.33 -16.91
N SER A 132 3.43 4.85 -16.33
CA SER A 132 4.69 4.73 -17.09
C SER A 132 4.65 3.59 -18.12
N ARG A 133 3.67 2.69 -18.04
CA ARG A 133 3.53 1.58 -18.98
C ARG A 133 2.61 1.97 -20.15
N PRO A 134 3.03 1.74 -21.41
CA PRO A 134 2.30 2.25 -22.58
C PRO A 134 0.90 1.62 -22.74
N VAL A 135 0.73 0.35 -22.35
CA VAL A 135 -0.58 -0.33 -22.40
C VAL A 135 -1.56 0.29 -21.41
N THR A 136 -1.10 0.56 -20.18
CA THR A 136 -1.91 1.18 -19.12
C THR A 136 -2.25 2.63 -19.46
N GLU A 137 -1.30 3.38 -20.03
CA GLU A 137 -1.51 4.74 -20.51
C GLU A 137 -2.55 4.80 -21.63
N ALA A 138 -2.42 3.93 -22.65
CA ALA A 138 -3.40 3.83 -23.74
C ALA A 138 -4.80 3.53 -23.21
N ARG A 139 -4.90 2.60 -22.24
CA ARG A 139 -6.19 2.27 -21.62
C ARG A 139 -6.75 3.46 -20.86
N LEU A 140 -5.96 4.17 -20.07
CA LEU A 140 -6.41 5.38 -19.36
C LEU A 140 -6.89 6.48 -20.32
N ALA A 141 -6.22 6.64 -21.47
CA ALA A 141 -6.64 7.59 -22.51
C ALA A 141 -8.00 7.21 -23.13
N GLU A 142 -8.32 5.92 -23.26
CA GLU A 142 -9.66 5.46 -23.70
C GLU A 142 -10.75 5.85 -22.70
N PHE A 143 -10.49 5.70 -21.38
CA PHE A 143 -11.41 6.14 -20.33
C PHE A 143 -11.65 7.65 -20.37
N GLU A 144 -10.58 8.42 -20.54
CA GLU A 144 -10.65 9.88 -20.65
C GLU A 144 -11.45 10.31 -21.89
N LYS A 145 -11.20 9.69 -23.05
CA LYS A 145 -11.94 9.94 -24.29
C LYS A 145 -13.42 9.60 -24.17
N ALA A 146 -13.75 8.53 -23.44
CA ALA A 146 -15.13 8.13 -23.18
C ALA A 146 -15.83 8.99 -22.11
N GLY A 147 -15.08 9.83 -21.37
CA GLY A 147 -15.60 10.63 -20.26
C GLY A 147 -16.01 9.79 -19.04
N ILE A 148 -15.48 8.57 -18.92
CA ILE A 148 -15.84 7.63 -17.85
C ILE A 148 -14.73 7.64 -16.80
N PRO A 149 -15.05 7.81 -15.50
CA PRO A 149 -14.03 7.73 -14.46
C PRO A 149 -13.47 6.31 -14.36
N PHE A 150 -12.15 6.18 -14.19
CA PHE A 150 -11.51 4.88 -14.03
C PHE A 150 -11.96 4.15 -12.76
N GLY A 151 -12.28 4.90 -11.70
CA GLY A 151 -12.79 4.36 -10.44
C GLY A 151 -14.29 4.64 -10.26
N PRO A 152 -15.02 3.78 -9.51
CA PRO A 152 -14.50 2.67 -8.71
C PRO A 152 -14.30 1.38 -9.53
N ILE A 153 -13.18 0.67 -9.30
CA ILE A 153 -12.87 -0.62 -9.94
C ILE A 153 -13.76 -1.79 -9.47
N THR A 154 -14.72 -1.52 -8.59
CA THR A 154 -15.63 -2.52 -8.01
C THR A 154 -16.90 -2.70 -8.82
N VAL A 155 -17.11 -1.91 -9.88
CA VAL A 155 -18.27 -2.02 -10.77
C VAL A 155 -17.83 -2.43 -12.17
N PRO A 156 -18.69 -3.14 -12.93
CA PRO A 156 -18.42 -3.43 -14.32
C PRO A 156 -18.21 -2.16 -15.14
N LEU A 157 -17.38 -2.25 -16.17
CA LEU A 157 -17.18 -1.16 -17.11
C LEU A 157 -18.43 -0.96 -17.97
N ALA A 158 -18.75 0.30 -18.28
CA ALA A 158 -19.88 0.65 -19.15
C ALA A 158 -19.63 0.30 -20.63
N PHE A 159 -18.39 0.00 -21.00
CA PHE A 159 -17.98 -0.37 -22.35
C PHE A 159 -17.15 -1.67 -22.32
N PRO A 160 -17.15 -2.45 -23.41
CA PRO A 160 -16.42 -3.71 -23.45
C PRO A 160 -14.91 -3.51 -23.28
N SER A 161 -14.25 -4.48 -22.66
CA SER A 161 -12.80 -4.47 -22.48
C SER A 161 -12.04 -4.60 -23.80
N GLN A 162 -12.62 -5.30 -24.77
CA GLN A 162 -12.06 -5.55 -26.10
C GLN A 162 -13.00 -4.98 -27.17
N THR A 163 -12.43 -4.33 -28.18
CA THR A 163 -13.18 -3.88 -29.36
C THR A 163 -13.44 -5.05 -30.31
N TRP A 164 -14.51 -4.96 -31.11
CA TRP A 164 -14.82 -5.97 -32.12
C TRP A 164 -13.69 -6.14 -33.14
N ASP A 165 -13.06 -5.04 -33.59
CA ASP A 165 -11.92 -5.10 -34.51
C ASP A 165 -10.74 -5.91 -33.93
N ASN A 166 -10.43 -5.71 -32.64
CA ASN A 166 -9.36 -6.46 -31.97
C ASN A 166 -9.75 -7.93 -31.80
N TYR A 167 -11.03 -8.22 -31.61
CA TYR A 167 -11.55 -9.59 -31.51
C TYR A 167 -11.46 -10.31 -32.87
N GLU A 168 -11.94 -9.68 -33.95
CA GLU A 168 -11.86 -10.24 -35.31
C GLU A 168 -10.41 -10.44 -35.75
N LYS A 169 -9.53 -9.47 -35.48
CA LYS A 169 -8.10 -9.60 -35.77
C LYS A 169 -7.47 -10.80 -35.07
N TYR A 170 -7.81 -11.02 -33.80
CA TYR A 170 -7.29 -12.17 -33.05
C TYR A 170 -7.68 -13.50 -33.69
N TRP A 171 -8.96 -13.68 -34.04
CA TRP A 171 -9.46 -14.92 -34.65
C TRP A 171 -9.09 -15.11 -36.13
N ASN A 172 -8.69 -14.04 -36.83
CA ASN A 172 -8.08 -14.17 -38.16
C ASN A 172 -6.62 -14.66 -38.08
N GLU A 173 -5.93 -14.35 -36.98
CA GLU A 173 -4.51 -14.72 -36.77
C GLU A 173 -4.33 -16.04 -36.01
N HIS A 174 -5.34 -16.50 -35.26
CA HIS A 174 -5.27 -17.67 -34.40
C HIS A 174 -6.37 -18.67 -34.73
N ASP A 175 -6.03 -19.95 -34.69
CA ASP A 175 -7.00 -21.02 -34.86
C ASP A 175 -8.09 -21.00 -33.77
N PRO A 176 -9.30 -21.49 -34.08
CA PRO A 176 -10.36 -21.65 -33.10
C PRO A 176 -9.87 -22.46 -31.90
N ARG A 177 -10.43 -22.16 -30.73
CA ARG A 177 -10.08 -22.87 -29.48
C ARG A 177 -10.47 -24.36 -29.53
N ASP A 178 -11.50 -24.69 -30.31
CA ASP A 178 -12.00 -26.04 -30.43
C ASP A 178 -10.99 -26.90 -31.21
N ALA A 179 -10.75 -28.12 -30.72
CA ALA A 179 -9.92 -29.08 -31.42
C ALA A 179 -10.64 -29.56 -32.68
N GLU A 180 -9.90 -29.94 -33.72
CA GLU A 180 -10.47 -30.61 -34.89
C GLU A 180 -11.10 -31.95 -34.47
N ASP A 181 -12.30 -32.24 -34.97
CA ASP A 181 -12.93 -33.55 -34.79
C ASP A 181 -12.23 -34.56 -35.71
N ASP A 182 -11.51 -35.52 -35.13
CA ASP A 182 -10.83 -36.65 -35.80
C ASP A 182 -11.80 -37.60 -36.56
#